data_AF-A0AAW2UHT5-F1
#
_entry.id   AF-A0AAW2UHT5-F1
#
_cell.length_a   1.000
_cell.length_b   1.000
_cell.length_c   1.000
_cell.angle_alpha   90.00
_cell.angle_beta   90.00
_cell.angle_gamma   90.00
#
_symmetry.space_group_name_H-M   'P 1'
#
loop_
_entity.id
_entity.type
_entity.pdbx_description
1 polymer ?
#
loop_
_entity_poly.entity_id
_entity_poly.type
_entity_poly.pdbx_seq_one_letter_code
_entity_poly.pdbx_strand_id
1 'polypeptide(L)'
;MLRKCPHHELPVWRQVQTFYNGVTLANRATIDAAAGGTIMKKLPSEAFNIIDEIATNLYSYAQERADKRTTDIHNIDAVSALSAQMTALTHKVDNLGATMWNGAPV
;
A
#
# COMPACT_ATOMS: atom_id res chain seq x y z
N MET A 1 19.46 42.07 1.84
CA MET A 1 18.10 42.30 1.28
C MET A 1 17.64 41.03 0.58
N LEU A 2 16.61 40.35 1.09
CA LEU A 2 16.00 39.21 0.41
C LEU A 2 15.14 39.73 -0.74
N ARG A 3 15.55 39.50 -1.99
CA ARG A 3 14.72 39.77 -3.16
C ARG A 3 13.57 38.76 -3.15
N LYS A 4 12.34 39.21 -2.86
CA LYS A 4 11.14 38.40 -3.15
C LYS A 4 11.07 38.24 -4.66
N CYS A 5 11.29 37.03 -5.15
CA CYS A 5 11.18 36.69 -6.57
C CYS A 5 9.68 36.77 -6.96
N PRO A 6 9.25 37.71 -7.80
CA PRO A 6 7.82 37.91 -8.09
C PRO A 6 7.21 36.82 -8.98
N HIS A 7 8.02 35.90 -9.51
CA HIS A 7 7.63 34.92 -10.53
C HIS A 7 7.78 33.47 -10.06
N HIS A 8 7.34 33.15 -8.84
CA HIS A 8 7.72 31.87 -8.26
C HIS A 8 6.81 30.68 -8.64
N GLU A 9 5.66 30.92 -9.24
CA GLU A 9 4.72 29.84 -9.55
C GLU A 9 4.63 29.60 -11.06
N LEU A 10 5.02 28.39 -11.47
CA LEU A 10 4.76 27.91 -12.83
C LEU A 10 3.24 27.95 -13.05
N PRO A 11 2.75 28.52 -14.16
CA PRO A 11 1.32 28.57 -14.40
C PRO A 11 0.77 27.15 -14.54
N VAL A 12 -0.45 26.91 -14.03
CA VAL A 12 -1.07 25.58 -13.94
C VAL A 12 -1.07 24.83 -15.28
N TRP A 13 -1.36 25.53 -16.39
CA TRP A 13 -1.33 24.92 -17.73
C TRP A 13 0.04 24.31 -18.07
N ARG A 14 1.13 24.96 -17.64
CA ARG A 14 2.50 24.49 -17.87
C ARG A 14 2.81 23.30 -16.98
N GLN A 15 2.32 23.29 -15.73
CA GLN A 15 2.46 22.14 -14.84
C GLN A 15 1.78 20.90 -15.44
N VAL A 16 0.52 21.04 -15.89
CA VAL A 16 -0.25 19.97 -16.55
C VAL A 16 0.46 19.48 -17.79
N GLN A 17 0.93 20.38 -18.66
CA GLN A 17 1.61 20.00 -19.89
C GLN A 17 2.94 19.28 -19.62
N THR A 18 3.75 19.78 -18.68
CA THR A 18 5.01 19.14 -18.30
C THR A 18 4.77 17.75 -17.71
N PHE A 19 3.76 17.60 -16.84
CA PHE A 19 3.38 16.31 -16.28
C PHE A 19 2.91 15.33 -17.36
N TYR A 20 1.95 15.74 -18.19
CA TYR A 20 1.42 14.90 -19.27
C TYR A 20 2.52 14.46 -20.25
N ASN A 21 3.46 15.35 -20.56
CA ASN A 21 4.59 15.03 -21.42
C ASN A 21 5.62 14.10 -20.74
N GLY A 22 5.76 14.18 -19.42
CA GLY A 22 6.71 13.38 -18.64
C GLY A 22 6.26 11.96 -18.32
N VAL A 23 4.96 11.65 -18.44
CA VAL A 23 4.43 10.30 -18.16
C VAL A 23 4.56 9.35 -19.36
N THR A 24 4.53 8.04 -19.06
CA THR A 24 4.53 6.98 -20.08
C THR A 24 3.28 7.00 -20.94
N LEU A 25 3.34 6.41 -22.14
CA LEU A 25 2.19 6.34 -23.05
C LEU A 25 0.98 5.63 -22.42
N ALA A 26 1.22 4.56 -21.65
CA ALA A 26 0.18 3.84 -20.93
C ALA A 26 -0.53 4.75 -19.91
N ASN A 27 0.24 5.51 -19.11
CA ASN A 27 -0.32 6.44 -18.14
C ASN A 27 -1.07 7.59 -18.81
N ARG A 28 -0.60 8.07 -19.99
CA ARG A 28 -1.36 9.07 -20.77
C ARG A 28 -2.73 8.55 -21.17
N ALA A 29 -2.81 7.30 -21.67
CA ALA A 29 -4.08 6.69 -22.02
C ALA A 29 -5.02 6.57 -20.81
N THR A 30 -4.50 6.23 -19.62
CA THR A 30 -5.28 6.22 -18.38
C THR A 30 -5.78 7.62 -18.01
N ILE A 31 -4.92 8.63 -18.09
CA ILE A 31 -5.27 10.03 -17.78
C ILE A 31 -6.34 10.55 -18.75
N ASP A 32 -6.19 10.29 -20.05
CA ASP A 32 -7.18 10.69 -21.05
C ASP A 32 -8.51 9.93 -20.88
N ALA A 33 -8.47 8.65 -20.53
CA ALA A 33 -9.69 7.90 -20.23
C ALA A 33 -10.44 8.49 -19.02
N ALA A 34 -9.72 8.83 -17.95
CA ALA A 34 -10.29 9.47 -16.76
C ALA A 34 -10.87 10.86 -17.06
N ALA A 35 -10.26 11.61 -17.97
CA ALA A 35 -10.76 12.90 -18.44
C ALA A 35 -11.94 12.81 -19.42
N GLY A 36 -12.34 11.60 -19.85
CA GLY A 36 -13.40 11.37 -20.83
C GLY A 36 -12.97 11.71 -22.27
N GLY A 37 -11.68 11.62 -22.57
CA GLY A 37 -11.03 12.08 -23.79
C GLY A 37 -9.72 12.80 -23.47
N THR A 38 -9.07 13.40 -24.46
CA THR A 38 -7.75 14.02 -24.19
C THR A 38 -7.82 15.10 -23.10
N ILE A 39 -7.00 14.95 -22.06
CA ILE A 39 -6.95 15.88 -20.93
C ILE A 39 -6.50 17.29 -21.36
N MET A 40 -5.75 17.37 -22.46
CA MET A 40 -5.25 18.63 -23.02
C MET A 40 -6.35 19.54 -23.58
N LYS A 41 -7.59 19.05 -23.72
CA LYS A 41 -8.77 19.87 -24.08
C LYS A 41 -9.51 20.45 -22.88
N LYS A 42 -9.17 20.03 -21.66
CA LYS A 42 -9.80 20.52 -20.43
C LYS A 42 -9.24 21.88 -20.04
N LEU A 43 -9.97 22.60 -19.19
CA LEU A 43 -9.43 23.81 -18.56
C LEU A 43 -8.21 23.43 -17.68
N PRO A 44 -7.17 24.28 -17.59
CA PRO A 44 -5.98 23.94 -16.82
C PRO A 44 -6.25 23.54 -15.36
N SER A 45 -7.21 24.19 -14.71
CA SER A 45 -7.64 23.86 -13.34
C SER A 45 -8.35 22.50 -13.26
N GLU A 46 -9.21 22.19 -14.23
CA GLU A 46 -9.91 20.90 -14.30
C GLU A 46 -8.91 19.76 -14.56
N ALA A 47 -7.99 19.95 -15.51
CA ALA A 47 -6.93 18.98 -15.80
C ALA A 47 -6.03 18.73 -14.58
N PHE A 48 -5.69 19.79 -13.84
CA PHE A 48 -4.93 19.67 -12.60
C PHE A 48 -5.68 18.83 -11.56
N ASN A 49 -6.97 19.12 -11.33
CA ASN A 49 -7.78 18.38 -10.37
C ASN A 49 -7.90 16.89 -10.73
N ILE A 50 -8.05 16.56 -12.01
CA ILE A 50 -8.09 15.15 -12.46
C ILE A 50 -6.76 14.45 -12.14
N ILE A 51 -5.63 15.11 -12.41
CA ILE A 51 -4.30 14.54 -12.09
C ILE A 51 -4.13 14.36 -10.58
N ASP A 52 -4.56 15.33 -9.78
CA ASP A 52 -4.47 15.29 -8.33
C ASP A 52 -5.36 14.20 -7.72
N GLU A 53 -6.56 14.01 -8.25
CA GLU A 53 -7.48 12.95 -7.85
C GLU A 53 -6.89 11.56 -8.16
N ILE A 54 -6.30 11.37 -9.35
CA ILE A 54 -5.62 10.12 -9.71
C ILE A 54 -4.45 9.85 -8.75
N ALA A 55 -3.65 10.87 -8.44
CA ALA A 55 -2.52 10.73 -7.53
C ALA A 55 -2.98 10.37 -6.11
N THR A 56 -4.03 11.02 -5.61
CA THR A 56 -4.61 10.78 -4.28
C THR A 56 -5.21 9.39 -4.16
N ASN A 57 -5.90 8.93 -5.21
CA ASN A 57 -6.47 7.58 -5.27
C ASN A 57 -5.37 6.51 -5.26
N LEU A 58 -4.28 6.71 -6.02
CA LEU A 58 -3.14 5.80 -6.01
C LEU A 58 -2.46 5.73 -4.65
N TYR A 59 -2.31 6.88 -3.97
CA TYR A 59 -1.73 6.94 -2.63
C TYR A 59 -2.60 6.17 -1.61
N SER A 60 -3.91 6.43 -1.62
CA SER A 60 -4.87 5.76 -0.74
C SER A 60 -4.89 4.24 -0.94
N TYR A 61 -4.89 3.78 -2.20
CA TYR A 61 -4.85 2.36 -2.52
C TYR A 61 -3.53 1.70 -2.10
N ALA A 62 -2.40 2.40 -2.25
CA ALA A 62 -1.11 1.91 -1.80
C ALA A 62 -1.03 1.75 -0.27
N GLN A 63 -1.61 2.70 0.48
CA GLN A 63 -1.72 2.63 1.94
C GLN A 63 -2.58 1.45 2.39
N GLU A 64 -3.78 1.28 1.83
CA GLU A 64 -4.66 0.16 2.17
C GLU A 64 -3.97 -1.20 1.95
N ARG A 65 -3.17 -1.31 0.87
CA ARG A 65 -2.43 -2.54 0.59
C ARG A 65 -1.28 -2.78 1.58
N ALA A 66 -0.64 -1.73 2.06
CA ALA A 66 0.39 -1.83 3.09
C ALA A 66 -0.21 -2.27 4.43
N ASP A 67 -1.38 -1.75 4.79
CA ASP A 67 -2.08 -2.10 6.03
C ASP A 67 -2.57 -3.56 6.02
N LYS A 68 -3.12 -4.02 4.88
CA LYS A 68 -3.51 -5.42 4.71
C LYS A 68 -2.32 -6.37 4.85
N ARG A 69 -1.20 -6.06 4.18
CA ARG A 69 0.03 -6.86 4.31
C ARG A 69 0.53 -6.92 5.75
N THR A 70 0.49 -5.80 6.45
CA THR A 70 0.90 -5.71 7.84
C THR A 70 0.00 -6.60 8.70
N THR A 71 -1.33 -6.51 8.54
CA THR A 71 -2.30 -7.34 9.26
C THR A 71 -2.11 -8.84 9.00
N ASP A 72 -1.87 -9.22 7.74
CA ASP A 72 -1.63 -10.62 7.36
C ASP A 72 -0.35 -11.18 8.00
N ILE A 73 0.73 -10.39 8.06
CA ILE A 73 1.99 -10.79 8.73
C ILE A 73 1.74 -11.03 10.22
N HIS A 74 1.05 -10.12 10.91
CA HIS A 74 0.73 -10.28 12.34
C HIS A 74 -0.10 -11.55 12.61
N ASN A 75 -1.04 -11.88 11.71
CA ASN A 75 -1.83 -13.11 11.83
C ASN A 75 -0.98 -14.36 11.66
N ILE A 76 -0.02 -14.36 10.72
CA ILE A 76 0.92 -15.48 10.55
C ILE A 76 1.76 -15.68 11.81
N ASP A 77 2.29 -14.61 12.39
CA ASP A 77 3.08 -14.66 13.62
C ASP A 77 2.26 -15.24 14.79
N ALA A 78 0.99 -14.84 14.93
CA ALA A 78 0.09 -15.37 15.94
C ALA A 78 -0.18 -16.87 15.74
N VAL A 79 -0.40 -17.31 14.50
CA VAL A 79 -0.59 -18.74 14.17
C VAL A 79 0.69 -19.55 14.45
N SER A 80 1.86 -19.02 14.11
CA SER A 80 3.15 -19.66 14.42
C SER A 80 3.37 -19.78 15.93
N ALA A 81 3.07 -18.74 16.70
CA ALA A 81 3.17 -18.77 18.16
C ALA A 81 2.22 -19.79 18.79
N LEU A 82 0.97 -19.86 18.30
CA LEU A 82 0.00 -20.85 18.77
C LEU A 82 0.44 -22.28 18.43
N SER A 83 0.95 -22.51 17.23
CA SER A 83 1.50 -23.81 16.80
C SER A 83 2.64 -24.26 17.73
N ALA A 84 3.58 -23.36 18.05
CA ALA A 84 4.66 -23.66 18.98
C ALA A 84 4.17 -24.02 20.39
N GLN A 85 3.13 -23.33 20.89
CA GLN A 85 2.50 -23.67 22.17
C GLN A 85 1.81 -25.05 22.12
N MET A 86 1.15 -25.37 21.02
CA MET A 86 0.51 -26.68 20.82
C MET A 86 1.57 -27.80 20.82
N THR A 87 2.69 -27.64 20.11
CA THR A 87 3.79 -28.61 20.12
C THR A 87 4.36 -28.80 21.52
N ALA A 88 4.55 -27.72 22.28
CA ALA A 88 5.04 -27.79 23.66
C ALA A 88 4.05 -28.52 24.59
N LEU A 89 2.74 -28.32 24.39
CA LEU A 89 1.71 -29.03 25.14
C LEU A 89 1.70 -30.52 24.80
N THR A 90 1.73 -30.87 23.51
CA THR A 90 1.81 -32.26 23.05
C THR A 90 2.98 -32.99 23.69
N HIS A 91 4.18 -32.39 23.66
CA HIS A 91 5.36 -32.98 24.28
C HIS A 91 5.21 -33.18 25.80
N LYS A 92 4.54 -32.27 26.51
CA LYS A 92 4.25 -32.44 27.95
C LYS A 92 3.29 -33.60 28.20
N VAL A 93 2.26 -33.76 27.37
CA VAL A 93 1.30 -34.86 27.47
C VAL A 93 1.99 -36.21 27.22
N ASP A 94 2.83 -36.29 26.19
CA ASP A 94 3.60 -37.51 25.88
C ASP A 94 4.53 -37.88 27.04
N ASN A 95 5.22 -36.90 27.63
CA ASN A 95 6.12 -37.13 28.76
C ASN A 95 5.37 -37.61 30.01
N LEU A 96 4.18 -37.06 30.29
CA LEU A 96 3.33 -37.55 31.38
C LEU A 96 2.90 -39.00 31.14
N GLY A 97 2.47 -39.33 29.92
CA GLY A 97 2.12 -40.70 29.52
C GLY A 97 3.28 -41.68 29.71
N ALA A 98 4.50 -41.29 29.33
CA ALA A 98 5.70 -42.09 29.52
C ALA A 98 6.05 -42.30 31.01
N THR A 99 5.91 -41.27 31.85
CA THR A 99 6.15 -41.41 33.30
C THR A 99 5.12 -42.30 34.00
N MET A 100 3.87 -42.29 33.55
CA MET A 100 2.80 -43.16 34.08
C MET A 100 2.96 -44.61 33.64
N TRP A 101 3.50 -44.86 32.44
CA TRP A 101 3.76 -46.21 31.91
C TRP A 101 4.96 -46.90 32.60
N ASN A 102 6.01 -46.14 32.95
CA ASN A 102 7.20 -46.68 33.62
C ASN A 102 7.01 -46.98 35.12
N GLY A 103 5.79 -46.83 35.66
CA GLY A 103 5.44 -47.06 37.07
C GLY A 103 4.60 -48.31 37.37
N ALA A 104 4.33 -49.18 36.38
CA ALA A 104 3.60 -50.43 36.63
C ALA A 104 4.48 -51.42 37.41
N PRO A 105 4.05 -51.94 38.59
CA PRO A 105 4.86 -52.85 39.38
C PRO A 105 5.04 -54.19 38.67
N VAL A 106 6.28 -54.71 38.75
CA VAL A 106 6.71 -56.04 38.32
C VAL A 106 5.97 -57.13 39.09
#